data_AF-A0A432ZS96-F1
#
_entry.id   AF-A0A432ZS96-F1
#
_cell.length_a   1.000
_cell.length_b   1.000
_cell.length_c   1.000
_cell.angle_alpha   90.00
_cell.angle_beta   90.00
_cell.angle_gamma   90.00
#
_symmetry.space_group_name_H-M   'P 1'
#
loop_
_entity.id
_entity.type
_entity.pdbx_description
1 polymer ?
#
loop_
_entity_poly.entity_id
_entity_poly.type
_entity_poly.pdbx_seq_one_letter_code
_entity_poly.pdbx_strand_id
1 'polypeptide(L)'
;MHGDPSVANNLAKDTDVAATELPLNWELDIETFQLLDFAEGKSFQLNFYHPGSKTGPKDYTYQVIGSDTLHLAGLAAIDCWKLKIDYGEGNCAIFWIAKSNKQMLKMEEKWNEFTRFKYLLAS
;
A
#
# COMPACT_ATOMS: atom_id res chain seq x y z
N MET A 1 -12.26 -13.43 8.05
CA MET A 1 -13.04 -12.60 7.10
C MET A 1 -13.91 -13.53 6.29
N HIS A 2 -15.22 -13.26 6.22
CA HIS A 2 -16.19 -14.15 5.58
C HIS A 2 -17.06 -13.38 4.59
N GLY A 3 -17.38 -13.99 3.44
CA GLY A 3 -18.36 -13.47 2.51
C GLY A 3 -19.77 -13.50 3.12
N ASP A 4 -20.57 -12.46 2.89
CA ASP A 4 -21.96 -12.43 3.37
C ASP A 4 -22.87 -13.25 2.43
N PRO A 5 -23.44 -14.38 2.89
CA PRO A 5 -24.30 -15.22 2.07
C PRO A 5 -25.70 -14.63 1.86
N SER A 6 -26.08 -13.58 2.60
CA SER A 6 -27.40 -12.94 2.49
C SER A 6 -27.52 -12.01 1.28
N VAL A 7 -26.40 -11.60 0.70
CA VAL A 7 -26.36 -10.72 -0.48
C VAL A 7 -26.63 -11.53 -1.74
N ALA A 8 -27.74 -11.22 -2.41
CA ALA A 8 -28.12 -11.87 -3.67
C ALA A 8 -27.02 -11.72 -4.73
N ASN A 9 -26.69 -12.83 -5.40
CA ASN A 9 -25.64 -12.91 -6.43
C ASN A 9 -24.22 -12.55 -5.94
N ASN A 10 -23.93 -12.65 -4.64
CA ASN A 10 -22.57 -12.50 -4.14
C ASN A 10 -21.68 -13.67 -4.60
N LEU A 11 -20.79 -13.39 -5.56
CA LEU A 11 -19.83 -14.37 -6.08
C LEU A 11 -18.70 -14.72 -5.08
N ALA A 12 -18.56 -13.92 -4.02
CA ALA A 12 -17.57 -14.12 -2.96
C ALA A 12 -18.19 -14.66 -1.65
N LYS A 13 -19.44 -15.15 -1.67
CA LYS A 13 -20.14 -15.69 -0.48
C LYS A 13 -19.40 -16.84 0.20
N ASP A 14 -18.60 -17.59 -0.56
CA ASP A 14 -17.85 -18.75 -0.08
C ASP A 14 -16.42 -18.37 0.39
N THR A 15 -16.08 -17.08 0.40
CA THR A 15 -14.82 -16.62 0.98
C THR A 15 -14.84 -16.86 2.48
N ASP A 16 -13.94 -17.69 2.97
CA ASP A 16 -13.69 -17.92 4.39
C ASP A 16 -12.17 -17.91 4.63
N VAL A 17 -11.71 -16.86 5.29
CA VAL A 17 -10.30 -16.64 5.61
C VAL A 17 -10.16 -16.55 7.12
N ALA A 18 -9.61 -17.59 7.74
CA ALA A 18 -9.27 -17.60 9.15
C ALA A 18 -8.23 -16.51 9.45
N ALA A 19 -8.57 -15.58 10.35
CA ALA A 19 -7.71 -14.47 10.75
C ALA A 19 -7.26 -14.71 12.19
N THR A 20 -6.00 -15.11 12.40
CA THR A 20 -5.38 -15.23 13.72
C THR A 20 -4.87 -13.87 14.24
N GLU A 21 -4.70 -12.91 13.34
CA GLU A 21 -4.43 -11.49 13.57
C GLU A 21 -5.37 -10.67 12.67
N LEU A 22 -5.64 -9.40 12.98
CA LEU A 22 -6.51 -8.53 12.17
C LEU A 22 -5.70 -7.98 10.97
N PRO A 23 -5.82 -8.54 9.75
CA PRO A 23 -5.03 -8.09 8.63
C PRO A 23 -5.55 -6.75 8.12
N LEU A 24 -4.65 -5.90 7.64
CA LEU A 24 -5.01 -4.67 6.95
C LEU A 24 -5.49 -4.97 5.52
N ASN A 25 -6.44 -4.20 5.04
CA ASN A 25 -6.87 -4.22 3.65
C ASN A 25 -5.85 -3.48 2.79
N TRP A 26 -5.24 -4.17 1.83
CA TRP A 26 -4.19 -3.58 1.01
C TRP A 26 -4.68 -2.38 0.16
N GLU A 27 -5.95 -2.37 -0.26
CA GLU A 27 -6.49 -1.28 -1.07
C GLU A 27 -7.06 -0.13 -0.22
N LEU A 28 -7.57 -0.41 0.97
CA LEU A 28 -8.29 0.57 1.79
C LEU A 28 -7.48 1.16 2.94
N ASP A 29 -6.54 0.43 3.53
CA ASP A 29 -5.89 0.83 4.80
C ASP A 29 -4.47 1.39 4.58
N ILE A 30 -4.17 1.91 3.37
CA ILE A 30 -2.85 2.46 3.02
C ILE A 30 -2.51 3.71 3.88
N GLU A 31 -3.51 4.42 4.41
CA GLU A 31 -3.32 5.49 5.39
C GLU A 31 -2.59 5.04 6.66
N THR A 32 -2.51 3.73 6.93
CA THR A 32 -1.70 3.20 8.02
C THR A 32 -0.21 3.57 7.87
N PHE A 33 0.27 3.82 6.64
CA PHE A 33 1.65 4.28 6.44
C PHE A 33 1.95 5.59 7.17
N GLN A 34 0.95 6.44 7.40
CA GLN A 34 1.14 7.70 8.12
C GLN A 34 1.53 7.51 9.59
N LEU A 35 1.25 6.32 10.15
CA LEU A 35 1.60 5.97 11.53
C LEU A 35 3.04 5.49 11.67
N LEU A 36 3.71 5.18 10.55
CA LEU A 36 5.07 4.67 10.58
C LEU A 36 6.05 5.77 11.04
N ASP A 37 7.02 5.35 11.83
CA ASP A 37 8.11 6.18 12.28
C ASP A 37 9.27 6.10 11.28
N PHE A 38 9.16 6.88 10.19
CA PHE A 38 10.08 6.83 9.05
C PHE A 38 11.50 7.26 9.40
N ALA A 39 12.47 6.47 8.96
CA ALA A 39 13.89 6.80 8.91
C ALA A 39 14.53 6.02 7.75
N GLU A 40 15.57 6.58 7.13
CA GLU A 40 16.26 5.91 6.03
C GLU A 40 16.82 4.54 6.44
N GLY A 41 16.63 3.52 5.60
CA GLY A 41 17.04 2.14 5.86
C GLY A 41 16.11 1.35 6.78
N LYS A 42 15.11 1.99 7.41
CA LYS A 42 14.16 1.32 8.30
C LYS A 42 13.18 0.44 7.52
N SER A 43 12.86 -0.71 8.10
CA SER A 43 11.90 -1.66 7.53
C SER A 43 10.73 -1.90 8.48
N PHE A 44 9.56 -2.16 7.91
CA PHE A 44 8.32 -2.46 8.60
C PHE A 44 7.72 -3.74 8.01
N GLN A 45 7.27 -4.65 8.86
CA GLN A 45 6.44 -5.77 8.44
C GLN A 45 4.99 -5.42 8.74
N LEU A 46 4.15 -5.49 7.71
CA LEU A 46 2.73 -5.20 7.80
C LEU A 46 1.94 -6.37 7.24
N ASN A 47 0.98 -6.87 8.01
CA ASN A 47 0.11 -7.95 7.60
C ASN A 47 -1.05 -7.39 6.75
N PHE A 48 -1.08 -7.74 5.47
CA PHE A 48 -2.13 -7.31 4.55
C PHE A 48 -2.82 -8.49 3.89
N TYR A 49 -4.10 -8.31 3.56
CA TYR A 49 -4.82 -9.15 2.60
C TYR A 49 -5.23 -8.34 1.36
N HIS A 50 -5.39 -9.02 0.23
CA HIS A 50 -5.93 -8.43 -0.99
C HIS A 50 -7.43 -8.78 -1.11
N PRO A 51 -8.34 -7.77 -1.11
CA PRO A 51 -9.77 -8.03 -1.27
C PRO A 51 -10.08 -8.82 -2.55
N GLY A 52 -10.91 -9.85 -2.42
CA GLY A 52 -11.27 -10.73 -3.54
C GLY A 52 -10.19 -11.74 -3.94
N SER A 53 -9.01 -11.74 -3.31
CA SER A 53 -8.01 -12.78 -3.53
C SER A 53 -8.39 -14.09 -2.84
N LYS A 54 -7.99 -15.22 -3.45
CA LYS A 54 -8.04 -16.55 -2.81
C LYS A 54 -6.88 -16.79 -1.85
N THR A 55 -5.85 -15.95 -1.90
CA THR A 55 -4.72 -16.03 -0.97
C THR A 55 -5.09 -15.36 0.35
N GLY A 56 -4.81 -16.03 1.47
CA GLY A 56 -4.93 -15.43 2.80
C GLY A 56 -3.96 -14.25 3.01
N PRO A 57 -4.06 -13.56 4.16
CA PRO A 57 -3.17 -12.47 4.53
C PRO A 57 -1.70 -12.90 4.54
N LYS A 58 -0.81 -11.96 4.27
CA LYS A 58 0.64 -12.17 4.29
C LYS A 58 1.33 -10.98 4.95
N ASP A 59 2.49 -11.25 5.52
CA ASP A 59 3.40 -10.21 5.97
C ASP A 59 4.17 -9.67 4.77
N TYR A 60 4.06 -8.37 4.56
CA TYR A 60 4.80 -7.64 3.55
C TYR A 60 5.84 -6.76 4.19
N THR A 61 7.07 -6.81 3.67
CA THR A 61 8.15 -5.95 4.12
C THR A 61 8.18 -4.66 3.31
N TYR A 62 8.04 -3.54 4.00
CA TYR A 62 8.18 -2.19 3.46
C TYR A 62 9.47 -1.58 3.97
N GLN A 63 10.32 -1.06 3.08
CA GLN A 63 11.60 -0.46 3.42
C GLN A 63 11.65 1.01 3.01
N VAL A 64 12.13 1.88 3.88
CA VAL A 64 12.45 3.27 3.53
C VAL A 64 13.78 3.28 2.78
N ILE A 65 13.71 3.41 1.46
CA ILE A 65 14.89 3.33 0.56
C ILE A 65 15.57 4.68 0.33
N GLY A 66 15.15 5.72 1.05
CA GLY A 66 15.73 7.06 0.99
C GLY A 66 14.67 8.16 0.92
N SER A 67 15.12 9.35 0.51
CA SER A 67 14.27 10.51 0.30
C SER A 67 14.18 10.88 -1.19
N ASP A 68 13.19 11.70 -1.53
CA ASP A 68 13.06 12.30 -2.86
C ASP A 68 12.27 13.61 -2.77
N THR A 69 12.52 14.53 -3.70
CA THR A 69 11.73 15.77 -3.80
C THR A 69 10.72 15.62 -4.91
N LEU A 70 9.43 15.56 -4.52
CA LEU A 70 8.33 15.39 -5.46
C LEU A 70 7.86 16.75 -5.98
N HIS A 71 7.81 16.88 -7.30
CA HIS A 71 7.22 18.03 -7.99
C HIS A 71 5.87 17.61 -8.58
N LEU A 72 4.79 18.03 -7.94
CA LEU A 72 3.43 17.88 -8.47
C LEU A 72 3.00 19.18 -9.14
N ALA A 73 2.32 19.09 -10.28
CA ALA A 73 1.90 20.26 -11.04
C ALA A 73 1.07 21.22 -10.18
N GLY A 74 1.48 22.48 -10.12
CA GLY A 74 0.79 23.52 -9.34
C GLY A 74 1.08 23.51 -7.83
N LEU A 75 1.90 22.59 -7.33
CA LEU A 75 2.32 22.54 -5.92
C LEU A 75 3.79 22.95 -5.77
N ALA A 76 4.13 23.46 -4.58
CA ALA A 76 5.51 23.61 -4.17
C ALA A 76 6.22 22.24 -4.15
N ALA A 77 7.54 22.24 -4.26
CA ALA A 77 8.34 21.03 -4.13
C ALA A 77 8.13 20.41 -2.73
N ILE A 78 7.89 19.09 -2.67
CA ILE A 78 7.57 18.39 -1.42
C ILE A 78 8.65 17.35 -1.12
N ASP A 79 9.35 17.51 0.01
CA ASP A 79 10.29 16.50 0.49
C ASP A 79 9.52 15.27 1.00
N CYS A 80 9.88 14.11 0.46
CA CYS A 80 9.20 12.84 0.69
C CYS A 80 10.18 11.75 1.12
N TRP A 81 9.70 10.84 1.97
CA TRP A 81 10.27 9.50 2.09
C TRP A 81 9.84 8.63 0.91
N LYS A 82 10.73 7.75 0.44
CA LYS A 82 10.40 6.67 -0.50
C LYS A 82 10.28 5.36 0.27
N LEU A 83 9.04 4.90 0.47
CA LEU A 83 8.76 3.59 1.05
C LEU A 83 8.58 2.58 -0.09
N LYS A 84 9.32 1.48 -0.08
CA LYS A 84 9.27 0.44 -1.11
C LYS A 84 8.75 -0.87 -0.54
N ILE A 85 7.85 -1.51 -1.27
CA ILE A 85 7.53 -2.95 -1.13
C ILE A 85 8.09 -3.70 -2.34
N ASP A 86 8.71 -4.85 -2.09
CA ASP A 86 9.23 -5.75 -3.13
C ASP A 86 8.41 -7.03 -3.15
N TYR A 87 7.75 -7.32 -4.28
CA TYR A 87 6.93 -8.50 -4.48
C TYR A 87 7.73 -9.66 -5.11
N GLY A 88 9.01 -9.44 -5.44
CA GLY A 88 9.84 -10.39 -6.18
C GLY A 88 9.64 -10.32 -7.70
N GLU A 89 10.52 -10.99 -8.44
CA GLU A 89 10.43 -11.11 -9.92
C GLU A 89 10.40 -9.75 -10.65
N GLY A 90 11.00 -8.71 -10.05
CA GLY A 90 10.99 -7.35 -10.60
C GLY A 90 9.73 -6.54 -10.29
N ASN A 91 8.72 -7.15 -9.66
CA ASN A 91 7.49 -6.49 -9.23
C ASN A 91 7.72 -5.73 -7.92
N CYS A 92 7.40 -4.44 -7.89
CA CYS A 92 7.54 -3.63 -6.69
C CYS A 92 6.63 -2.40 -6.73
N ALA A 93 6.37 -1.81 -5.57
CA ALA A 93 5.76 -0.47 -5.50
C ALA A 93 6.60 0.46 -4.64
N ILE A 94 6.64 1.73 -5.03
CA ILE A 94 7.25 2.83 -4.29
C ILE A 94 6.17 3.84 -3.96
N PHE A 95 6.12 4.25 -2.69
CA PHE A 95 5.20 5.24 -2.16
C PHE A 95 6.01 6.47 -1.73
N TRP A 96 5.58 7.64 -2.20
CA TRP A 96 6.13 8.93 -1.76
C TRP A 96 5.27 9.44 -0.61
N ILE A 97 5.87 9.48 0.58
CA ILE A 97 5.23 9.89 1.82
C ILE A 97 5.81 11.26 2.23
N ALA A 98 4.99 12.31 2.26
CA ALA A 98 5.43 13.66 2.58
C ALA A 98 6.03 13.71 3.99
N LYS A 99 7.23 14.31 4.16
CA LYS A 99 7.87 14.36 5.48
C LYS A 99 7.14 15.29 6.47
N SER A 100 6.43 16.29 5.96
CA SER A 100 5.77 17.32 6.77
C SER A 100 4.53 16.82 7.52
N ASN A 101 3.70 16.02 6.87
CA ASN A 101 2.41 15.56 7.39
C ASN A 101 2.19 14.05 7.23
N LYS A 102 3.20 13.32 6.74
CA LYS A 102 3.16 11.88 6.47
C LYS A 102 2.10 11.43 5.47
N GLN A 103 1.50 12.33 4.69
CA GLN A 103 0.50 11.98 3.67
C GLN A 103 1.16 11.26 2.49
N MET A 104 0.51 10.21 1.97
CA MET A 104 0.95 9.55 0.73
C MET A 104 0.48 10.36 -0.48
N LEU A 105 1.43 10.79 -1.32
CA LEU A 105 1.17 11.71 -2.44
C LEU A 105 1.22 11.02 -3.80
N LYS A 106 2.06 10.01 -3.93
CA LYS A 106 2.26 9.25 -5.16
C LYS A 106 2.52 7.79 -4.81
N MET A 107 2.00 6.90 -5.63
CA MET A 107 2.44 5.52 -5.75
C MET A 107 2.88 5.26 -7.19
N GLU A 108 3.99 4.56 -7.36
CA GLU A 108 4.43 3.97 -8.61
C GLU A 108 4.63 2.49 -8.38
N GLU A 109 3.96 1.65 -9.16
CA GLU A 109 4.05 0.21 -9.05
C GLU A 109 4.41 -0.39 -10.40
N LYS A 110 5.40 -1.27 -10.39
CA LYS A 110 5.76 -2.13 -11.50
C LYS A 110 5.14 -3.49 -11.26
N TRP A 111 4.34 -3.93 -12.22
CA TRP A 111 3.67 -5.21 -12.22
C TRP A 111 3.75 -5.84 -13.60
N ASN A 112 4.61 -6.85 -13.75
CA ASN A 112 5.02 -7.44 -15.02
C ASN A 112 5.47 -6.34 -16.00
N GLU A 113 4.82 -6.23 -17.16
CA GLU A 113 5.11 -5.21 -18.17
C GLU A 113 4.38 -3.88 -17.92
N PHE A 114 3.50 -3.83 -16.92
CA PHE A 114 2.68 -2.65 -16.62
C PHE A 114 3.32 -1.80 -15.53
N THR A 115 3.23 -0.48 -15.71
CA THR A 115 3.51 0.47 -14.63
C THR A 115 2.23 1.20 -14.27
N ARG A 116 1.83 1.11 -13.00
CA ARG A 116 0.64 1.76 -12.44
C ARG A 116 1.06 2.96 -11.60
N PHE A 117 0.39 4.08 -11.79
CA PHE A 117 0.57 5.28 -10.97
C PHE A 117 -0.72 5.61 -10.23
N LYS A 118 -0.61 5.98 -8.96
CA LYS A 118 -1.68 6.65 -8.20
C LYS A 118 -1.13 8.00 -7.73
N TYR A 119 -1.88 9.08 -7.93
CA TYR A 119 -1.54 10.42 -7.48
C TYR A 119 -2.65 10.96 -6.60
N LEU A 120 -2.28 11.56 -5.47
CA LEU A 120 -3.19 12.42 -4.74
C LEU A 120 -3.30 13.75 -5.48
N LEU A 121 -4.51 14.13 -5.85
CA LEU A 121 -4.80 15.44 -6.42
C LEU A 121 -5.11 16.41 -5.27
N ALA A 122 -4.36 17.51 -5.19
CA ALA A 122 -4.71 18.60 -4.29
C ALA A 122 -5.95 19.31 -4.85
N SER A 123 -6.98 19.43 -4.01
CA SER A 123 -8.21 20.19 -4.27
C SER A 123 -8.05 21.66 -3.93
#